data_AF-A0A4Y5R7C6-F1
#
_entry.id   AF-A0A4Y5R7C6-F1
#
_cell.length_a   1.000
_cell.length_b   1.000
_cell.length_c   1.000
_cell.angle_alpha   90.00
_cell.angle_beta   90.00
_cell.angle_gamma   90.00
#
_symmetry.space_group_name_H-M   'P 1'
#
loop_
_entity.id
_entity.type
_entity.pdbx_description
1 polymer ?
#
loop_
_entity_poly.entity_id
_entity_poly.type
_entity_poly.pdbx_seq_one_letter_code
_entity_poly.pdbx_strand_id
1 'polypeptide(L)'
;DGNFNESYFLYSNKTLSNKDVFDAIAISVKKRSFSDGDIVIKSNSEAQRDYALTILQTILSMTPIFDIVVPEVSVPLGLGIITSSMGISFDQLINGDTYEERRSAIPGLATNAVLLGLSFAIPLLISKAGINQEVLSSVINN
;
A
#
# COMPACT_ATOMS: atom_id res chain seq x y z
N ASP A 1 -9.77 31.81 6.32
CA ASP A 1 -9.88 31.95 7.80
C ASP A 1 -9.86 30.56 8.42
N GLY A 2 -8.71 30.00 8.78
CA GLY A 2 -7.88 30.50 9.87
C GLY A 2 -8.25 29.90 11.24
N ASN A 3 -9.24 28.99 11.30
CA ASN A 3 -9.73 28.41 12.56
C ASN A 3 -8.92 27.21 13.08
N PHE A 4 -7.92 26.76 12.33
CA PHE A 4 -7.03 25.66 12.72
C PHE A 4 -5.72 26.23 13.24
N ASN A 5 -5.42 25.98 14.52
CA ASN A 5 -4.17 26.40 15.13
C ASN A 5 -3.06 25.38 14.80
N GLU A 6 -1.90 25.83 14.34
CA GLU A 6 -0.77 24.95 14.06
C GLU A 6 -0.26 24.21 15.31
N SER A 7 -0.60 24.68 16.51
CA SER A 7 -0.33 23.99 17.77
C SER A 7 -1.04 22.63 17.91
N TYR A 8 -1.98 22.31 17.01
CA TYR A 8 -2.56 20.97 16.92
C TYR A 8 -1.59 19.95 16.31
N PHE A 9 -0.58 20.40 15.54
CA PHE A 9 0.53 19.53 15.17
C PHE A 9 1.39 19.24 16.41
N LEU A 10 1.72 17.96 16.62
CA LEU A 10 2.48 17.48 17.79
C LEU A 10 1.85 17.82 19.16
N TYR A 11 0.53 18.06 19.20
CA TYR A 11 -0.19 18.45 20.42
C TYR A 11 0.07 17.54 21.64
N SER A 12 0.01 16.22 21.45
CA SER A 12 0.21 15.25 22.55
C SER A 12 1.68 14.99 22.89
N ASN A 13 2.62 15.41 22.04
CA ASN A 13 4.06 15.13 22.09
C ASN A 13 4.43 13.80 22.77
N LYS A 14 3.97 12.68 22.19
CA LYS A 14 4.10 11.35 22.78
C LYS A 14 5.55 10.90 22.77
N THR A 15 6.10 10.61 23.95
CA THR A 15 7.45 10.03 24.07
C THR A 15 7.45 8.56 23.68
N LEU A 16 8.51 8.13 22.99
CA LEU A 16 8.76 6.72 22.69
C LEU A 16 9.65 6.15 23.79
N SER A 17 9.14 5.16 24.51
CA SER A 17 9.85 4.50 25.63
C SER A 17 10.78 3.37 25.19
N ASN A 18 10.68 2.93 23.93
CA ASN A 18 11.47 1.81 23.43
C ASN A 18 12.91 2.25 23.17
N LYS A 19 13.87 1.36 23.42
CA LYS A 19 15.29 1.61 23.11
C LYS A 19 15.54 1.74 21.61
N ASP A 20 14.72 1.06 20.80
CA ASP A 20 14.75 1.11 19.34
C ASP A 20 13.48 1.78 18.81
N VAL A 21 13.65 2.80 17.96
CA VAL A 21 12.56 3.52 17.30
C VAL A 21 11.83 2.63 16.28
N PHE A 22 12.54 1.70 15.64
CA PHE A 22 11.94 0.80 14.64
C PHE A 22 10.99 -0.19 15.30
N ASP A 23 11.29 -0.65 16.52
CA ASP A 23 10.41 -1.52 17.29
C ASP A 23 9.10 -0.79 17.67
N ALA A 24 9.19 0.46 18.13
CA ALA A 24 8.02 1.27 18.42
C ALA A 24 7.15 1.50 17.16
N ILE A 25 7.77 1.78 16.01
CA ILE A 25 7.08 1.94 14.74
C ILE A 25 6.44 0.61 14.31
N ALA A 26 7.16 -0.51 14.35
CA ALA A 26 6.65 -1.82 13.96
C ALA A 26 5.42 -2.24 14.78
N ILE A 27 5.46 -2.03 16.10
CA ILE A 27 4.31 -2.27 16.99
C ILE A 27 3.11 -1.40 16.59
N SER A 28 3.35 -0.12 16.29
CA SER A 28 2.28 0.79 15.88
C SER A 28 1.64 0.40 14.55
N VAL A 29 2.46 -0.02 13.57
CA VAL A 29 2.03 -0.48 12.25
C VAL A 29 1.24 -1.78 12.36
N LYS A 30 1.71 -2.72 13.18
CA LYS A 30 0.99 -3.97 13.46
C LYS A 30 -0.38 -3.69 14.08
N LYS A 31 -0.45 -2.81 15.10
CA LYS A 31 -1.72 -2.44 15.74
C LYS A 31 -2.68 -1.77 14.74
N ARG A 32 -2.15 -0.89 13.89
CA ARG A 32 -2.92 -0.24 12.83
C ARG A 32 -3.46 -1.26 11.82
N SER A 33 -2.64 -2.19 11.35
CA SER A 33 -3.06 -3.23 10.40
C SER A 33 -4.25 -4.06 10.90
N PHE A 34 -4.27 -4.43 12.19
CA PHE A 34 -5.42 -5.12 12.78
C PHE A 34 -6.67 -4.25 12.84
N SER A 35 -6.52 -2.98 13.21
CA SER A 35 -7.63 -2.01 13.27
C SER A 35 -8.21 -1.76 11.88
N ASP A 36 -7.36 -1.45 10.91
CA ASP A 36 -7.75 -1.16 9.53
C ASP A 36 -8.40 -2.40 8.90
N GLY A 37 -7.85 -3.60 9.14
CA GLY A 37 -8.45 -4.87 8.71
C GLY A 37 -9.85 -5.12 9.29
N ASP A 38 -10.07 -4.83 10.58
CA ASP A 38 -11.39 -5.00 11.20
C ASP A 38 -12.44 -4.09 10.53
N ILE A 39 -12.06 -2.86 10.20
CA ILE A 39 -12.94 -1.88 9.55
C ILE A 39 -13.21 -2.28 8.09
N VAL A 40 -12.19 -2.72 7.35
CA VAL A 40 -12.33 -3.20 5.96
C VAL A 40 -13.33 -4.36 5.86
N ILE A 41 -13.34 -5.26 6.85
CA ILE A 41 -14.26 -6.41 6.87
C ILE A 41 -15.66 -6.02 7.36
N LYS A 42 -15.77 -5.21 8.42
CA LYS A 42 -17.06 -4.92 9.07
C LYS A 42 -17.85 -3.78 8.45
N SER A 43 -17.20 -2.76 7.88
CA SER A 43 -17.87 -1.53 7.44
C SER A 43 -17.26 -0.95 6.17
N ASN A 44 -17.55 -1.58 5.03
CA ASN A 44 -17.04 -1.18 3.71
C ASN A 44 -18.11 -0.62 2.74
N SER A 45 -19.33 -0.36 3.23
CA SER A 45 -20.49 -0.01 2.38
C SER A 45 -20.32 1.25 1.53
N GLU A 46 -19.41 2.17 1.89
CA GLU A 46 -19.11 3.41 1.15
C GLU A 46 -17.60 3.75 1.17
N ALA A 47 -16.75 2.74 1.38
CA ALA A 47 -15.32 2.96 1.49
C ALA A 47 -14.70 3.33 0.13
N GLN A 48 -13.63 4.11 0.15
CA GLN A 48 -12.87 4.48 -1.05
C GLN A 48 -12.23 3.25 -1.73
N ARG A 49 -11.88 3.38 -3.02
CA ARG A 49 -11.36 2.29 -3.86
C ARG A 49 -10.03 1.71 -3.34
N ASP A 50 -9.23 2.51 -2.67
CA ASP A 50 -7.92 2.19 -2.10
C ASP A 50 -7.99 1.79 -0.61
N TYR A 51 -9.19 1.72 -0.02
CA TYR A 51 -9.35 1.54 1.42
C TYR A 51 -8.70 0.25 1.94
N ALA A 52 -8.78 -0.85 1.20
CA ALA A 52 -8.13 -2.10 1.58
C ALA A 52 -6.59 -2.05 1.47
N LEU A 53 -6.03 -1.13 0.70
CA LEU A 53 -4.58 -0.98 0.53
C LEU A 53 -3.91 -0.30 1.74
N THR A 54 -4.68 0.28 2.66
CA THR A 54 -4.17 0.84 3.93
C THR A 54 -3.36 -0.18 4.73
N ILE A 55 -3.74 -1.47 4.68
CA ILE A 55 -3.04 -2.57 5.33
C ILE A 55 -1.63 -2.77 4.76
N LEU A 56 -1.46 -2.58 3.46
CA LEU A 56 -0.18 -2.76 2.75
C LEU A 56 0.64 -1.47 2.62
N GLN A 57 0.04 -0.30 2.87
CA GLN A 57 0.66 1.02 2.67
C GLN A 57 2.07 1.11 3.28
N THR A 58 2.22 0.68 4.53
CA THR A 58 3.51 0.79 5.22
C THR A 58 4.57 -0.14 4.61
N ILE A 59 4.18 -1.36 4.24
CA ILE A 59 5.07 -2.35 3.63
C ILE A 59 5.55 -1.85 2.25
N LEU A 60 4.62 -1.37 1.43
CA LEU A 60 4.93 -0.87 0.09
C LEU A 60 5.73 0.45 0.12
N SER A 61 5.60 1.23 1.20
CA SER A 61 6.41 2.44 1.42
C SER A 61 7.87 2.12 1.74
N MET A 62 8.23 0.86 2.04
CA MET A 62 9.60 0.42 2.20
C MET A 62 10.29 0.08 0.87
N THR A 63 9.66 0.38 -0.26
CA THR A 63 10.28 0.27 -1.59
C THR A 63 11.64 0.98 -1.60
N PRO A 64 12.71 0.35 -2.10
CA PRO A 64 14.02 0.98 -2.15
C PRO A 64 13.96 2.26 -2.99
N ILE A 65 14.59 3.32 -2.50
CA ILE A 65 14.70 4.60 -3.21
C ILE A 65 15.75 4.56 -4.33
N PHE A 66 16.61 3.54 -4.33
CA PHE A 66 17.57 3.30 -5.40
C PHE A 66 16.96 2.35 -6.44
N ASP A 67 17.32 2.58 -7.70
CA ASP A 67 16.81 1.76 -8.79
C ASP A 67 17.39 0.34 -8.75
N ILE A 68 16.53 -0.63 -8.98
CA ILE A 68 16.88 -2.04 -9.18
C ILE A 68 16.69 -2.36 -10.65
N VAL A 69 17.79 -2.72 -11.33
CA VAL A 69 17.77 -3.09 -12.74
C VAL A 69 18.09 -4.57 -12.86
N VAL A 70 17.05 -5.40 -12.81
CA VAL A 70 17.13 -6.85 -13.01
C VAL A 70 16.10 -7.23 -14.07
N PRO A 71 16.46 -8.05 -15.08
CA PRO A 71 15.51 -8.51 -16.09
C PRO A 71 14.28 -9.15 -15.45
N GLU A 72 13.10 -8.82 -15.98
CA GLU A 72 11.79 -9.38 -15.58
C GLU A 72 11.36 -9.12 -14.13
N VAL A 73 12.13 -8.36 -13.35
CA VAL A 73 11.71 -7.92 -12.02
C VAL A 73 10.77 -6.72 -12.14
N SER A 74 9.56 -6.88 -11.63
CA SER A 74 8.57 -5.81 -11.60
C SER A 74 8.87 -4.83 -10.48
N VAL A 75 9.26 -3.59 -10.80
CA VAL A 75 9.48 -2.52 -9.82
C VAL A 75 8.16 -1.81 -9.47
N PRO A 76 8.02 -1.23 -8.26
CA PRO A 76 6.76 -0.62 -7.81
C PRO A 76 6.22 0.48 -8.75
N LEU A 77 7.09 1.30 -9.35
CA LEU A 77 6.69 2.26 -10.39
C LEU A 77 6.02 1.58 -11.59
N GLY A 78 6.57 0.44 -12.03
CA GLY A 78 6.00 -0.37 -13.11
C GLY A 78 4.70 -1.10 -12.74
N LEU A 79 4.33 -1.10 -11.46
CA LEU A 79 3.08 -1.63 -10.93
C LEU A 79 2.03 -0.54 -10.64
N GLY A 80 2.29 0.72 -11.01
CA GLY A 80 1.39 1.84 -10.76
C GLY A 80 1.43 2.35 -9.32
N ILE A 81 2.49 2.04 -8.57
CA ILE A 81 2.77 2.63 -7.25
C ILE A 81 3.74 3.79 -7.47
N ILE A 82 3.24 5.02 -7.32
CA ILE A 82 4.03 6.24 -7.52
C ILE A 82 4.43 6.86 -6.18
N THR A 83 5.60 7.49 -6.14
CA THR A 83 6.08 8.23 -4.97
C THR A 83 5.68 9.70 -5.03
N SER A 84 5.34 10.28 -3.89
CA SER A 84 5.03 11.70 -3.68
C SER A 84 5.83 12.25 -2.50
N SER A 85 5.79 13.57 -2.28
CA SER A 85 6.44 14.21 -1.12
C SER A 85 5.90 13.75 0.24
N MET A 86 4.72 13.10 0.27
CA MET A 86 4.05 12.65 1.49
C MET A 86 3.96 11.12 1.62
N GLY A 87 4.64 10.36 0.74
CA GLY A 87 4.59 8.90 0.71
C GLY A 87 4.20 8.36 -0.66
N ILE A 88 3.64 7.15 -0.71
CA ILE A 88 3.23 6.51 -1.96
C ILE A 88 1.75 6.74 -2.28
N SER A 89 1.40 6.67 -3.57
CA SER A 89 0.04 6.70 -4.10
C SER A 89 -0.21 5.52 -5.04
N PHE A 90 -1.44 5.02 -5.01
CA PHE A 90 -1.93 3.92 -5.85
C PHE A 90 -2.84 4.38 -6.99
N ASP A 91 -2.89 5.68 -7.27
CA ASP A 91 -3.84 6.23 -8.23
C ASP A 91 -3.68 5.61 -9.62
N GLN A 92 -2.45 5.41 -10.10
CA GLN A 92 -2.20 4.75 -11.39
C GLN A 92 -2.61 3.27 -11.38
N LEU A 93 -2.44 2.58 -10.27
CA LEU A 93 -2.89 1.18 -10.10
C LEU A 93 -4.43 1.08 -10.09
N ILE A 94 -5.11 2.00 -9.40
CA ILE A 94 -6.55 1.94 -9.15
C ILE A 94 -7.39 2.58 -10.25
N ASN A 95 -6.96 3.73 -10.77
CA ASN A 95 -7.69 4.55 -11.74
C ASN A 95 -6.99 4.65 -13.09
N GLY A 96 -5.70 4.35 -13.20
CA GLY A 96 -4.95 4.50 -14.45
C GLY A 96 -5.38 3.52 -15.53
N ASP A 97 -5.45 3.99 -16.78
CA ASP A 97 -5.93 3.23 -17.95
C ASP A 97 -5.11 1.95 -18.21
N THR A 98 -3.84 1.94 -17.81
CA THR A 98 -2.91 0.80 -17.96
C THR A 98 -3.49 -0.50 -17.40
N TYR A 99 -4.29 -0.42 -16.34
CA TYR A 99 -4.88 -1.59 -15.69
C TYR A 99 -6.39 -1.67 -15.85
N GLU A 100 -7.01 -0.79 -16.64
CA GLU A 100 -8.47 -0.74 -16.79
C GLU A 100 -9.03 -2.04 -17.37
N GLU A 101 -8.36 -2.63 -18.36
CA GLU A 101 -8.78 -3.91 -18.93
C GLU A 101 -8.83 -5.02 -17.86
N ARG A 102 -7.80 -5.10 -17.01
CA ARG A 102 -7.75 -6.10 -15.93
C ARG A 102 -8.79 -5.86 -14.86
N ARG A 103 -9.09 -4.59 -14.55
CA ARG A 103 -10.18 -4.24 -13.63
C ARG A 103 -11.53 -4.61 -14.23
N SER A 104 -11.80 -4.23 -15.48
CA SER A 104 -13.08 -4.53 -16.15
C SER A 104 -13.39 -6.03 -16.25
N ALA A 105 -12.37 -6.88 -16.25
CA ALA A 105 -12.52 -8.33 -16.26
C ALA A 105 -12.97 -8.92 -14.91
N ILE A 106 -12.91 -8.16 -13.82
CA ILE A 106 -13.27 -8.63 -12.47
C ILE A 106 -14.72 -8.23 -12.16
N PRO A 107 -15.61 -9.21 -11.89
CA PRO A 107 -17.00 -8.93 -11.58
C PRO A 107 -17.14 -8.24 -10.20
N GLY A 108 -18.17 -7.40 -10.05
CA GLY A 108 -18.54 -6.76 -8.79
C GLY A 108 -17.80 -5.46 -8.46
N LEU A 109 -16.73 -5.11 -9.19
CA LEU A 109 -15.99 -3.86 -8.98
C LEU A 109 -16.83 -2.59 -9.24
N ALA A 110 -17.84 -2.69 -10.12
CA ALA A 110 -18.72 -1.57 -10.44
C ALA A 110 -19.68 -1.20 -9.30
N THR A 111 -19.99 -2.16 -8.41
CA THR A 111 -20.98 -1.99 -7.34
C THR A 111 -20.35 -1.87 -5.95
N ASN A 112 -19.08 -2.28 -5.79
CA ASN A 112 -18.37 -2.15 -4.52
C ASN A 112 -16.91 -1.73 -4.76
N ALA A 113 -16.59 -0.50 -4.36
CA ALA A 113 -15.27 0.11 -4.53
C ALA A 113 -14.17 -0.64 -3.76
N VAL A 114 -14.47 -1.23 -2.60
CA VAL A 114 -13.47 -1.93 -1.77
C VAL A 114 -12.90 -3.16 -2.47
N LEU A 115 -13.67 -3.77 -3.39
CA LEU A 115 -13.23 -4.92 -4.16
C LEU A 115 -12.08 -4.58 -5.12
N LEU A 116 -11.86 -3.30 -5.46
CA LEU A 116 -10.66 -2.91 -6.22
C LEU A 116 -9.38 -3.16 -5.44
N GLY A 117 -9.39 -2.84 -4.15
CA GLY A 117 -8.29 -3.19 -3.26
C GLY A 117 -8.19 -4.71 -3.06
N LEU A 118 -9.30 -5.35 -2.68
CA LEU A 118 -9.29 -6.76 -2.25
C LEU A 118 -9.13 -7.78 -3.38
N SER A 119 -9.83 -7.58 -4.50
CA SER A 119 -9.93 -8.58 -5.59
C SER A 119 -8.99 -8.28 -6.75
N PHE A 120 -8.50 -7.05 -6.88
CA PHE A 120 -7.60 -6.65 -7.96
C PHE A 120 -6.20 -6.30 -7.45
N ALA A 121 -6.07 -5.23 -6.66
CA ALA A 121 -4.77 -4.64 -6.32
C ALA A 121 -3.93 -5.55 -5.42
N ILE A 122 -4.48 -6.03 -4.29
CA ILE A 122 -3.75 -6.91 -3.36
C ILE A 122 -3.30 -8.21 -4.05
N PRO A 123 -4.16 -8.96 -4.76
CA PRO A 123 -3.73 -10.18 -5.45
C PRO A 123 -2.66 -9.93 -6.53
N LEU A 124 -2.79 -8.84 -7.30
CA LEU A 124 -1.81 -8.47 -8.31
C LEU A 124 -0.43 -8.21 -7.69
N LEU A 125 -0.39 -7.44 -6.60
CA LEU A 125 0.84 -7.11 -5.90
C LEU A 125 1.50 -8.35 -5.29
N ILE A 126 0.72 -9.22 -4.66
CA ILE A 126 1.22 -10.49 -4.11
C ILE A 126 1.78 -11.39 -5.21
N SER A 127 1.06 -11.54 -6.33
CA SER A 127 1.50 -12.35 -7.47
C SER A 127 2.82 -11.83 -8.04
N LYS A 128 2.95 -10.51 -8.23
CA LYS A 128 4.17 -9.89 -8.74
C LYS A 128 5.34 -9.98 -7.76
N ALA A 129 5.09 -9.85 -6.47
CA ALA A 129 6.10 -10.06 -5.44
C ALA A 129 6.63 -11.52 -5.45
N GLY A 130 5.74 -12.51 -5.61
CA GLY A 130 6.13 -13.92 -5.74
C GLY A 130 7.02 -14.18 -6.96
N ILE A 131 6.63 -13.67 -8.13
CA ILE A 131 7.44 -13.77 -9.36
C ILE A 131 8.82 -13.11 -9.17
N ASN A 132 8.87 -11.91 -8.58
CA ASN A 132 10.13 -11.23 -8.32
C ASN A 132 11.03 -12.06 -7.41
N GLN A 133 10.48 -12.71 -6.38
CA GLN A 133 11.26 -13.57 -5.48
C GLN A 133 11.87 -14.76 -6.23
N GLU A 134 11.11 -15.41 -7.11
CA GLU A 134 11.59 -16.53 -7.93
C GLU A 134 12.69 -16.11 -8.90
N VAL A 135 12.50 -15.00 -9.61
CA VAL A 135 13.49 -14.43 -10.55
C VAL A 135 14.77 -14.02 -9.82
N LEU A 136 14.66 -13.32 -8.70
CA LEU A 136 15.85 -12.92 -7.93
C LEU A 136 16.60 -14.15 -7.39
N SER A 137 15.87 -15.18 -6.96
CA SER A 137 16.48 -16.42 -6.48
C SER A 137 17.22 -17.15 -7.62
N SER A 138 16.69 -17.15 -8.85
CA SER A 138 17.36 -17.79 -9.99
C SER A 138 18.57 -17.00 -10.49
N VAL A 139 18.55 -15.67 -10.39
CA VAL A 139 19.67 -14.80 -10.74
C VAL A 139 20.83 -14.94 -9.75
N ILE A 140 20.54 -15.12 -8.45
CA ILE A 140 21.57 -15.24 -7.41
C ILE A 140 22.19 -16.65 -7.36
N ASN A 141 21.42 -17.68 -7.75
CA ASN A 141 21.89 -19.07 -7.74
C ASN A 141 22.64 -19.49 -9.01
N ASN A 142 22.71 -18.63 -10.03
CA ASN A 142 23.56 -18.79 -11.22
C ASN A 142 24.87 -18.00 -11.05
#